data_AF-A0A8S8XT12-F1
#
_entry.id   AF-A0A8S8XT12-F1
#
_cell.length_a   1.000
_cell.length_b   1.000
_cell.length_c   1.000
_cell.angle_alpha   90.00
_cell.angle_beta   90.00
_cell.angle_gamma   90.00
#
_symmetry.space_group_name_H-M   'P 1'
#
loop_
_entity.id
_entity.type
_entity.pdbx_description
1 polymer ?
#
loop_
_entity_poly.entity_id
_entity_poly.type
_entity_poly.pdbx_seq_one_letter_code
_entity_poly.pdbx_strand_id
1 'polypeptide(L)'
;MMPWMTTETGSQTVALKDNPPLVVTSVMPVCRLCKQNYPQSQFITGNGPRYQVCGRCGVQHGLADPEDTPQLYSDEILNARLSLYTRRHLPWVSVLMGWILFLSIGRGIELWSGLFFGVLAISSLIIPVLHIMGKTRFLAELAKITP
;
A
#
# COMPACT_ATOMS: atom_id res chain seq x y z
N MET A 1 17.95 54.39 41.37
CA MET A 1 19.03 53.71 42.11
C MET A 1 18.80 52.21 41.96
N MET A 2 19.55 51.55 41.07
CA MET A 2 19.54 50.10 40.89
C MET A 2 20.28 49.42 42.06
N PRO A 3 19.89 48.19 42.41
CA PRO A 3 20.91 47.15 42.51
C PRO A 3 20.49 45.78 41.89
N TRP A 4 21.37 45.34 40.98
CA TRP A 4 21.85 43.98 40.61
C TRP A 4 21.21 42.67 41.13
N MET A 5 21.11 41.71 40.19
CA MET A 5 21.34 40.24 40.20
C MET A 5 20.71 39.40 41.34
N THR A 6 19.93 38.34 41.04
CA THR A 6 20.43 37.07 40.45
C THR A 6 19.40 36.38 39.55
N THR A 7 19.91 35.72 38.51
CA THR A 7 19.23 34.76 37.64
C THR A 7 19.05 33.42 38.35
N GLU A 8 17.82 32.98 38.56
CA GLU A 8 17.49 31.60 38.95
C GLU A 8 16.99 30.85 37.71
N THR A 9 17.89 30.07 37.12
CA THR A 9 17.61 29.14 36.01
C THR A 9 16.79 27.97 36.55
N GLY A 10 15.46 28.11 36.53
CA GLY A 10 14.54 27.00 36.80
C GLY A 10 14.61 25.97 35.68
N SER A 11 15.54 25.01 35.80
CA SER A 11 15.59 23.80 34.98
C SER A 11 14.35 22.95 35.25
N GLN A 12 13.28 23.19 34.49
CA GLN A 12 12.15 22.27 34.44
C GLN A 12 12.53 21.13 33.49
N THR A 13 13.08 20.07 34.08
CA THR A 13 13.12 18.74 33.48
C THR A 13 11.69 18.23 33.38
N VAL A 14 10.99 18.61 32.31
CA VAL A 14 9.73 17.97 31.93
C VAL A 14 10.10 16.56 31.49
N ALA A 15 9.98 15.64 32.43
CA ALA A 15 10.08 14.21 32.20
C ALA A 15 9.18 13.86 31.00
N LEU A 16 9.82 13.45 29.91
CA LEU A 16 9.18 12.83 28.77
C LEU A 16 8.46 11.59 29.33
N LYS A 17 7.17 11.74 29.63
CA LYS A 17 6.32 10.59 29.94
C LYS A 17 6.23 9.82 28.65
N ASP A 18 7.03 8.76 28.56
CA ASP A 18 6.91 7.74 27.54
C ASP A 18 5.49 7.19 27.61
N ASN A 19 4.60 7.77 26.81
CA ASN A 19 3.34 7.14 26.51
C ASN A 19 3.71 5.94 25.63
N PRO A 20 3.59 4.69 26.12
CA PRO A 20 3.67 3.56 25.22
C PRO A 20 2.62 3.79 24.13
N PRO A 21 2.87 3.39 22.87
CA PRO A 21 1.85 3.46 21.85
C PRO A 21 0.71 2.60 22.35
N LEU A 22 -0.34 3.25 22.87
CA LEU A 22 -1.57 2.58 23.19
C LEU A 22 -2.00 1.99 21.88
N VAL A 23 -1.85 0.66 21.78
CA VAL A 23 -2.69 -0.18 20.97
C VAL A 23 -4.09 0.14 21.46
N VAL A 24 -4.65 1.23 20.95
CA VAL A 24 -6.09 1.41 20.85
C VAL A 24 -6.48 0.15 20.11
N THR A 25 -7.11 -0.77 20.84
CA THR A 25 -7.94 -1.79 20.24
C THR A 25 -8.99 -1.02 19.46
N SER A 26 -8.62 -0.61 18.24
CA SER A 26 -9.51 0.07 17.35
C SER A 26 -10.62 -0.94 17.17
N VAL A 27 -11.78 -0.68 17.77
CA VAL A 27 -13.00 -1.36 17.36
C VAL A 27 -13.08 -1.05 15.89
N MET A 28 -12.68 -2.01 15.06
CA MET A 28 -12.68 -1.84 13.62
C MET A 28 -14.16 -1.82 13.26
N PRO A 29 -14.70 -0.66 12.87
CA PRO A 29 -16.11 -0.54 12.55
C PRO A 29 -16.42 -1.38 11.31
N VAL A 30 -17.59 -2.00 11.34
CA VAL A 30 -18.13 -2.69 10.18
C VAL A 30 -18.98 -1.71 9.39
N CYS A 31 -18.74 -1.62 8.09
CA CYS A 31 -19.59 -0.82 7.21
C CYS A 31 -21.01 -1.42 7.14
N ARG A 32 -22.04 -0.60 7.32
CA ARG A 32 -23.43 -1.08 7.33
C ARG A 32 -23.92 -1.61 5.98
N LEU A 33 -23.33 -1.13 4.87
CA LEU A 33 -23.70 -1.51 3.50
C LEU A 33 -22.95 -2.75 3.03
N CYS A 34 -21.61 -2.72 3.02
CA CYS A 34 -20.80 -3.85 2.52
C CYS A 34 -20.47 -4.91 3.57
N LYS A 35 -20.78 -4.67 4.86
CA LYS A 35 -20.54 -5.60 5.98
C LYS A 35 -19.08 -6.04 6.15
N GLN A 36 -18.14 -5.29 5.57
CA GLN A 36 -16.71 -5.51 5.71
C GLN A 36 -16.14 -4.63 6.83
N ASN A 37 -14.99 -5.05 7.36
CA ASN A 37 -14.32 -4.42 8.48
C ASN A 37 -13.20 -3.51 7.98
N TYR A 38 -13.21 -2.24 8.39
CA TYR A 38 -12.24 -1.22 7.96
C TYR A 38 -11.83 -0.35 9.16
N PRO A 39 -10.64 0.27 9.15
CA PRO A 39 -10.25 1.27 10.13
C PRO A 39 -11.14 2.52 10.00
N GLN A 40 -11.33 3.23 11.13
CA GLN A 40 -12.22 4.39 11.23
C GLN A 40 -11.90 5.52 10.23
N SER A 41 -10.65 5.63 9.76
CA SER A 41 -10.25 6.63 8.75
C SER A 41 -10.92 6.42 7.39
N GLN A 42 -11.43 5.22 7.08
CA GLN A 42 -12.11 4.97 5.80
C GLN A 42 -13.59 5.35 5.78
N PHE A 43 -14.12 5.81 6.91
CA PHE A 43 -15.53 6.12 7.04
C PHE A 43 -15.78 7.58 6.70
N ILE A 44 -16.88 7.82 6.00
CA ILE A 44 -17.32 9.18 5.72
C ILE A 44 -17.74 9.85 7.03
N THR A 45 -17.29 11.07 7.26
CA THR A 45 -17.70 11.84 8.43
C THR A 45 -19.12 12.39 8.19
N GLY A 46 -20.02 12.11 9.12
CA GLY A 46 -21.39 12.60 9.02
C GLY A 46 -22.38 11.82 9.88
N ASN A 47 -23.44 12.50 10.28
CA ASN A 47 -24.52 11.91 11.05
C ASN A 47 -25.66 11.42 10.12
N GLY A 48 -26.48 10.49 10.62
CA GLY A 48 -27.65 9.98 9.91
C GLY A 48 -27.28 8.95 8.82
N PRO A 49 -27.66 9.14 7.54
CA PRO A 49 -27.44 8.14 6.49
C PRO A 49 -25.96 7.96 6.12
N ARG A 50 -25.08 8.84 6.61
CA ARG A 50 -23.61 8.75 6.44
C ARG A 50 -22.92 7.93 7.55
N TYR A 51 -23.61 7.64 8.66
CA TYR A 51 -23.02 6.96 9.81
C TYR A 51 -22.63 5.50 9.52
N GLN A 52 -21.41 5.11 9.89
CA GLN A 52 -20.84 3.76 9.69
C GLN A 52 -20.89 3.29 8.22
N VAL A 53 -20.64 4.20 7.28
CA VAL A 53 -20.50 3.89 5.86
C VAL A 53 -19.06 4.14 5.41
N CYS A 54 -18.43 3.17 4.74
CA CYS A 54 -17.09 3.38 4.15
C CYS A 54 -17.18 4.29 2.91
N GLY A 55 -16.11 5.02 2.59
CA GLY A 55 -16.07 5.97 1.46
C GLY A 55 -16.55 5.38 0.13
N ARG A 56 -16.21 4.11 -0.17
CA ARG A 56 -16.66 3.42 -1.39
C ARG A 56 -18.19 3.30 -1.47
N CYS A 57 -18.81 2.82 -0.39
CA CYS A 57 -20.27 2.74 -0.31
C CYS A 57 -20.90 4.13 -0.26
N GLY A 58 -20.19 5.11 0.31
CA GLY A 58 -20.58 6.51 0.32
C GLY A 58 -20.77 7.06 -1.11
N VAL A 59 -19.76 6.89 -1.96
CA VAL A 59 -19.79 7.33 -3.37
C VAL A 59 -20.80 6.52 -4.18
N GLN A 60 -20.81 5.20 -4.05
CA GLN A 60 -21.70 4.33 -4.84
C GLN A 60 -23.19 4.61 -4.59
N HIS A 61 -23.55 5.02 -3.38
CA HIS A 61 -24.94 5.32 -3.01
C HIS A 61 -25.27 6.81 -2.98
N GLY A 62 -24.40 7.67 -3.54
CA GLY A 62 -24.61 9.13 -3.59
C GLY A 62 -24.66 9.79 -2.21
N LEU A 63 -24.10 9.14 -1.19
CA LEU A 63 -24.02 9.66 0.17
C LEU A 63 -22.82 10.59 0.32
N ALA A 64 -21.77 10.50 -0.49
CA ALA A 64 -20.62 11.40 -0.48
C ALA A 64 -20.11 11.59 -1.92
N ASP A 65 -19.61 12.77 -2.23
CA ASP A 65 -18.96 13.03 -3.51
C ASP A 65 -17.54 12.42 -3.52
N PRO A 66 -17.01 11.94 -4.66
CA PRO A 66 -15.60 11.58 -4.77
C PRO A 66 -14.65 12.70 -4.31
N GLU A 67 -15.02 13.97 -4.49
CA GLU A 67 -14.26 15.14 -4.01
C GLU A 67 -14.24 15.23 -2.47
N ASP A 68 -15.32 14.80 -1.81
CA ASP A 68 -15.46 14.82 -0.34
C ASP A 68 -14.74 13.65 0.36
N THR A 69 -14.20 12.70 -0.40
CA THR A 69 -13.54 11.49 0.13
C THR A 69 -12.10 11.31 -0.37
N PRO A 70 -11.22 12.32 -0.21
CA PRO A 70 -9.85 12.28 -0.73
C PRO A 70 -9.02 11.15 -0.12
N GLN A 71 -9.35 10.70 1.10
CA GLN A 71 -8.64 9.59 1.77
C GLN A 71 -8.80 8.21 1.09
N LEU A 72 -9.78 8.03 0.20
CA LEU A 72 -9.96 6.78 -0.56
C LEU A 72 -9.45 6.83 -2.00
N TYR A 73 -9.39 8.03 -2.59
CA TYR A 73 -9.16 8.24 -4.03
C TYR A 73 -8.00 9.18 -4.34
N SER A 74 -7.18 9.56 -3.35
CA SER A 74 -5.99 10.36 -3.60
C SER A 74 -4.99 9.62 -4.50
N ASP A 75 -4.37 10.38 -5.41
CA ASP A 75 -3.38 9.87 -6.38
C ASP A 75 -2.20 9.18 -5.69
N GLU A 76 -1.89 9.56 -4.45
CA GLU A 76 -0.87 8.94 -3.61
C GLU A 76 -1.18 7.46 -3.30
N ILE A 77 -2.43 7.11 -2.97
CA ILE A 77 -2.88 5.75 -2.67
C ILE A 77 -2.98 4.94 -3.96
N LEU A 78 -3.45 5.58 -5.05
CA LEU A 78 -3.49 4.97 -6.37
C LEU A 78 -2.07 4.59 -6.83
N ASN A 79 -1.13 5.52 -6.78
CA ASN A 79 0.26 5.32 -7.15
C ASN A 79 0.94 4.31 -6.22
N ALA A 80 0.65 4.34 -4.92
CA ALA A 80 1.17 3.36 -3.98
C ALA A 80 0.72 1.93 -4.31
N ARG A 81 -0.58 1.72 -4.64
CA ARG A 81 -1.08 0.41 -5.11
C ARG A 81 -0.46 0.02 -6.45
N LEU A 82 -0.43 0.93 -7.41
CA LEU A 82 0.14 0.67 -8.74
C LEU A 82 1.62 0.29 -8.65
N SER A 83 2.41 0.99 -7.84
CA SER A 83 3.83 0.69 -7.64
C SER A 83 4.06 -0.70 -7.04
N LEU A 84 3.23 -1.13 -6.07
CA LEU A 84 3.26 -2.49 -5.53
C LEU A 84 2.88 -3.54 -6.58
N TYR A 85 1.79 -3.33 -7.32
CA TYR A 85 1.36 -4.25 -8.38
C TYR A 85 2.40 -4.36 -9.49
N THR A 86 2.99 -3.24 -9.88
CA THR A 86 4.01 -3.12 -10.93
C THR A 86 5.25 -3.92 -10.54
N ARG A 87 5.79 -3.75 -9.32
CA ARG A 87 6.95 -4.53 -8.85
C ARG A 87 6.72 -6.03 -8.87
N ARG A 88 5.49 -6.48 -8.59
CA ARG A 88 5.14 -7.90 -8.58
C ARG A 88 4.94 -8.50 -9.98
N HIS A 89 4.41 -7.73 -10.91
CA HIS A 89 4.11 -8.21 -12.28
C HIS A 89 5.25 -7.93 -13.27
N LEU A 90 6.19 -7.04 -12.96
CA LEU A 90 7.37 -6.76 -13.80
C LEU A 90 8.15 -8.02 -14.23
N PRO A 91 8.46 -8.97 -13.33
CA PRO A 91 9.19 -10.18 -13.71
C PRO A 91 8.42 -11.04 -14.73
N TRP A 92 7.08 -11.09 -14.63
CA TRP A 92 6.23 -11.78 -15.59
C TRP A 92 6.25 -11.11 -16.97
N VAL A 93 6.14 -9.77 -16.99
CA VAL A 93 6.24 -9.00 -18.23
C VAL A 93 7.61 -9.18 -18.89
N SER A 94 8.69 -9.21 -18.09
CA SER A 94 10.05 -9.45 -18.60
C SER A 94 10.18 -10.82 -19.26
N VAL A 95 9.62 -11.88 -18.68
CA VAL A 95 9.66 -13.22 -19.28
C VAL A 95 8.81 -13.29 -20.53
N LEU A 96 7.60 -12.73 -20.52
CA LEU A 96 6.75 -12.65 -21.70
C LEU A 96 7.46 -11.91 -22.85
N MET A 97 8.04 -10.75 -22.56
CA MET A 97 8.76 -9.97 -23.57
C MET A 97 10.00 -10.71 -24.08
N GLY A 98 10.72 -11.42 -23.20
CA GLY A 98 11.84 -12.28 -23.58
C GLY A 98 11.44 -13.43 -24.50
N TRP A 99 10.31 -14.09 -24.25
CA TRP A 99 9.76 -15.11 -25.14
C TRP A 99 9.34 -14.55 -26.49
N ILE A 100 8.68 -13.38 -26.51
CA ILE A 100 8.31 -12.70 -27.77
C ILE A 100 9.56 -12.37 -28.59
N LEU A 101 10.58 -11.81 -27.96
CA LEU A 101 11.85 -11.47 -28.61
C LEU A 101 12.56 -12.72 -29.15
N PHE A 102 12.59 -13.80 -28.36
CA PHE A 102 13.19 -15.07 -28.76
C PHE A 102 12.48 -15.70 -29.96
N LEU A 103 11.15 -15.70 -29.97
CA LEU A 103 10.35 -16.24 -31.08
C LEU A 103 10.47 -15.38 -32.35
N SER A 104 10.64 -14.07 -32.21
CA SER A 104 10.72 -13.13 -33.33
C SER A 104 12.09 -13.16 -34.02
N ILE A 105 13.19 -13.06 -33.24
CA ILE A 105 14.55 -12.84 -33.80
C ILE A 105 15.54 -13.92 -33.34
N GLY A 106 15.30 -14.55 -32.19
CA GLY A 106 16.27 -15.42 -31.52
C GLY A 106 16.55 -16.78 -32.17
N ARG A 107 15.75 -17.19 -33.16
CA ARG A 107 15.81 -18.55 -33.75
C ARG A 107 16.90 -18.74 -34.81
N GLY A 108 17.55 -17.67 -35.28
CA GLY A 108 18.45 -17.70 -36.44
C GLY A 108 19.93 -17.96 -36.16
N ILE A 109 20.38 -17.98 -34.90
CA ILE A 109 21.81 -18.09 -34.56
C ILE A 109 22.03 -19.27 -33.60
N GLU A 110 22.68 -20.34 -34.07
CA GLU A 110 22.77 -21.64 -33.35
C GLU A 110 23.35 -21.55 -31.92
N LEU A 111 24.42 -20.79 -31.71
CA LEU A 111 25.06 -20.68 -30.40
C LEU A 111 24.29 -19.77 -29.43
N TRP A 112 23.68 -18.70 -29.94
CA TRP A 112 22.98 -17.72 -29.11
C TRP A 112 21.56 -18.15 -28.76
N SER A 113 20.90 -18.87 -29.68
CA SER A 113 19.54 -19.40 -29.49
C SER A 113 19.46 -20.37 -28.32
N GLY A 114 20.43 -21.30 -28.21
CA GLY A 114 20.45 -22.27 -27.12
C GLY A 114 20.64 -21.65 -25.73
N LEU A 115 21.57 -20.69 -25.61
CA LEU A 115 21.84 -20.01 -24.34
C LEU A 115 20.66 -19.12 -23.91
N PHE A 116 20.11 -18.32 -24.84
CA PHE A 116 18.92 -17.50 -24.55
C PHE A 116 17.72 -18.37 -24.16
N PHE A 117 17.50 -19.48 -24.86
CA PHE A 117 16.45 -20.43 -24.53
C PHE A 117 16.62 -20.99 -23.13
N GLY A 118 17.85 -21.39 -22.75
CA GLY A 118 18.15 -21.89 -21.41
C GLY A 118 17.81 -20.89 -20.32
N VAL A 119 18.23 -19.62 -20.48
CA VAL A 119 17.93 -18.55 -19.51
C VAL A 119 16.43 -18.27 -19.44
N LEU A 120 15.72 -18.24 -20.58
CA LEU A 120 14.27 -18.06 -20.62
C LEU A 120 13.51 -19.21 -19.97
N ALA A 121 13.94 -20.45 -20.23
CA ALA A 121 13.37 -21.64 -19.61
C ALA A 121 13.56 -21.60 -18.08
N ILE A 122 14.78 -21.32 -17.59
CA ILE A 122 15.07 -21.22 -16.16
C ILE A 122 14.26 -20.10 -15.51
N SER A 123 14.25 -18.90 -16.09
CA SER A 123 13.50 -17.76 -15.55
C SER A 123 11.99 -18.00 -15.55
N SER A 124 11.45 -18.69 -16.56
CA SER A 124 10.03 -19.10 -16.60
C SER A 124 9.64 -20.06 -15.48
N LEU A 125 10.61 -20.78 -14.91
CA LEU A 125 10.42 -21.75 -13.83
C LEU A 125 10.64 -21.10 -12.45
N ILE A 126 11.64 -20.24 -12.32
CA ILE A 126 11.97 -19.53 -11.07
C ILE A 126 10.93 -18.45 -10.74
N ILE A 127 10.46 -17.68 -11.72
CA ILE A 127 9.54 -16.56 -11.48
C ILE A 127 8.22 -16.99 -10.82
N PRO A 128 7.54 -18.07 -11.27
CA PRO A 128 6.36 -18.58 -10.58
C PRO A 128 6.63 -18.96 -9.13
N VAL A 129 7.77 -19.60 -8.84
CA VAL A 129 8.16 -20.00 -7.47
C VAL A 129 8.30 -18.76 -6.57
N LEU A 130 9.05 -17.76 -7.02
CA LEU A 130 9.22 -16.50 -6.29
C LEU A 130 7.88 -15.75 -6.13
N HIS A 131 7.01 -15.81 -7.14
CA HIS A 131 5.70 -15.19 -7.11
C HIS A 131 4.78 -15.82 -6.04
N ILE A 132 4.81 -17.14 -5.88
CA ILE A 132 4.04 -17.84 -4.85
C ILE A 132 4.60 -17.52 -3.46
N MET A 133 5.93 -17.57 -3.28
CA MET A 133 6.58 -17.32 -2.00
C MET A 133 6.38 -15.87 -1.51
N GLY A 134 6.33 -14.90 -2.43
CA GLY A 134 6.07 -13.49 -2.12
C GLY A 134 4.61 -13.14 -1.80
N LYS A 135 3.68 -14.12 -1.81
CA LYS A 135 2.25 -13.85 -1.68
C LYS A 135 1.86 -13.23 -0.33
N THR A 136 2.39 -13.76 0.77
CA THR A 136 2.10 -13.28 2.12
C THR A 136 2.60 -11.85 2.36
N ARG A 137 3.85 -11.57 1.94
CA ARG A 137 4.46 -10.24 2.01
C ARG A 137 3.66 -9.20 1.22
N PHE A 138 3.25 -9.54 0.01
CA PHE A 138 2.44 -8.65 -0.82
C PHE A 138 1.09 -8.35 -0.19
N LEU A 139 0.41 -9.34 0.39
CA LEU A 139 -0.86 -9.11 1.07
C LEU A 139 -0.70 -8.22 2.31
N ALA A 140 0.40 -8.36 3.05
CA ALA A 140 0.70 -7.47 4.17
C ALA A 140 0.95 -6.02 3.72
N GLU A 141 1.73 -5.82 2.65
CA GLU A 141 1.96 -4.49 2.08
C GLU A 141 0.68 -3.87 1.48
N LEU A 142 -0.17 -4.68 0.84
CA LEU A 142 -1.48 -4.20 0.39
C LEU A 142 -2.39 -3.82 1.55
N ALA A 143 -2.44 -4.60 2.62
CA ALA A 143 -3.22 -4.29 3.81
C ALA A 143 -2.77 -3.00 4.50
N LYS A 144 -1.53 -2.55 4.25
CA LYS A 144 -1.02 -1.26 4.75
C LYS A 144 -1.44 -0.07 3.89
N ILE A 145 -1.57 -0.25 2.57
CA ILE A 145 -1.81 0.82 1.59
C ILE A 145 -3.28 0.93 1.18
N THR A 146 -4.02 -0.17 1.29
CA THR A 146 -5.48 -0.16 1.28
C THR A 146 -5.85 0.03 2.73
N PRO A 147 -6.27 1.24 3.16
CA PRO A 147 -6.83 1.32 4.49
C PRO A 147 -8.04 0.37 4.56
#